data_AF-A0A354WUB9-F1
#
_entry.id   AF-A0A354WUB9-F1
#
_cell.length_a   1.000
_cell.length_b   1.000
_cell.length_c   1.000
_cell.angle_alpha   90.00
_cell.angle_beta   90.00
_cell.angle_gamma   90.00
#
_symmetry.space_group_name_H-M   'P 1'
#
loop_
_entity.id
_entity.type
_entity.pdbx_description
1 polymer ?
#
loop_
_entity_poly.entity_id
_entity_poly.type
_entity_poly.pdbx_seq_one_letter_code
_entity_poly.pdbx_strand_id
1 'polypeptide(L)'
;STERNYYPYMDQYILSNSNGDFSTSLSYKGNENITWETSHSFNTGFDFTFWGGKLSGSAEYFSRKTTDMLYFKPVAASMGYSRYPENIGSMVNRGVELDLRSNLIETKNLTWDINLNLTHFKNKIKELAPELNGELIDGNRIYREGESMYQLYLPKFVGVDPETGESMWALKEPNANGETTTKSFTEAASNRFATGDILPKVYGGFGTSVTAYGFDFSVSFAYQLGGRIWDYTYQDLMGGTSQGEALHVDMLNRWTPENKNTNVPRRNVQDSSGTNYKSDRWLTSSNYLSLQNITFGYTLPKTLTRKIQIDGIRLYMVADNVALLTARKGMDPRQSYLNAQNVYSPIRTISGGISLNF
;
A
#
# COMPACT_ATOMS: atom_id res chain seq x y z
N SER A 1 -0.19 -11.33 19.53
CA SER A 1 -1.37 -12.15 19.22
C SER A 1 -2.47 -11.22 18.72
N THR A 2 -3.17 -11.60 17.67
CA THR A 2 -4.29 -10.86 17.05
C THR A 2 -5.63 -11.27 17.65
N GLU A 3 -5.65 -11.58 18.96
CA GLU A 3 -6.90 -11.88 19.64
C GLU A 3 -7.57 -10.57 20.07
N ARG A 4 -8.83 -10.43 19.67
CA ARG A 4 -9.63 -9.25 19.97
C ARG A 4 -9.89 -9.20 21.47
N ASN A 5 -9.46 -8.13 22.14
CA ASN A 5 -9.72 -7.93 23.55
C ASN A 5 -11.17 -7.45 23.76
N TYR A 6 -12.02 -8.31 24.34
CA TYR A 6 -13.43 -7.99 24.65
C TYR A 6 -13.64 -7.29 25.99
N TYR A 7 -12.60 -7.20 26.82
CA TYR A 7 -12.66 -6.59 28.14
C TYR A 7 -11.61 -5.47 28.30
N PRO A 8 -11.50 -4.52 27.35
CA PRO A 8 -10.51 -3.44 27.41
C PRO A 8 -10.79 -2.44 28.54
N TYR A 9 -11.96 -2.55 29.18
CA TYR A 9 -12.34 -1.75 30.33
C TYR A 9 -11.83 -2.30 31.67
N MET A 10 -11.32 -3.54 31.70
CA MET A 10 -10.82 -4.20 32.91
C MET A 10 -9.30 -4.40 32.86
N ASP A 11 -8.66 -4.33 34.02
CA ASP A 11 -7.27 -4.78 34.18
C ASP A 11 -7.19 -6.29 33.93
N GLN A 12 -6.19 -6.70 33.16
CA GLN A 12 -5.96 -8.11 32.83
C GLN A 12 -4.59 -8.53 33.32
N TYR A 13 -4.51 -9.75 33.81
CA TYR A 13 -3.31 -10.30 34.41
C TYR A 13 -2.97 -11.62 33.71
N ILE A 14 -1.67 -11.85 33.50
CA ILE A 14 -1.16 -13.15 33.10
C ILE A 14 -0.69 -13.88 34.35
N LEU A 15 -1.21 -15.08 34.54
CA LEU A 15 -0.71 -16.02 35.54
C LEU A 15 0.66 -16.54 35.09
N SER A 16 1.64 -16.44 35.97
CA SER A 16 2.99 -16.91 35.75
C SER A 16 3.41 -17.83 36.89
N ASN A 17 4.37 -18.71 36.62
CA ASN A 17 5.02 -19.50 37.65
C ASN A 17 6.27 -18.76 38.11
N SER A 18 6.44 -18.60 39.43
CA SER A 18 7.69 -18.13 40.02
C SER A 18 8.18 -19.18 41.01
N ASN A 19 9.15 -19.99 40.59
CA ASN A 19 9.77 -21.05 41.40
C ASN A 19 8.78 -22.05 42.04
N GLY A 20 7.72 -22.43 41.32
CA GLY A 20 6.71 -23.37 41.82
C GLY A 20 5.49 -22.69 42.44
N ASP A 21 5.55 -21.39 42.73
CA ASP A 21 4.44 -20.61 43.25
C ASP A 21 3.69 -19.85 42.15
N PHE A 22 2.42 -19.55 42.43
CA PHE A 22 1.59 -18.70 41.57
C PHE A 22 2.04 -17.24 41.69
N SER A 23 2.33 -16.61 40.56
CA SER A 23 2.48 -15.17 40.45
C SER A 23 1.53 -14.60 39.41
N THR A 24 1.18 -13.32 39.58
CA THR A 24 0.40 -12.57 38.59
C THR A 24 1.24 -11.39 38.12
N SER A 25 1.16 -11.08 36.84
CA SER A 25 1.73 -9.86 36.27
C SER A 25 0.65 -9.15 35.47
N LEU A 26 0.57 -7.82 35.63
CA LEU A 26 -0.37 -7.01 34.87
C LEU A 26 0.02 -7.08 33.38
N SER A 27 -0.87 -7.58 32.55
CA SER A 27 -0.67 -7.70 31.11
C SER A 27 -1.34 -6.58 30.33
N TYR A 28 -2.44 -6.04 30.87
CA TYR A 28 -3.22 -4.99 30.25
C TYR A 28 -3.82 -4.10 31.32
N LYS A 29 -3.59 -2.79 31.23
CA LYS A 29 -4.27 -1.81 32.06
C LYS A 29 -5.60 -1.43 31.39
N GLY A 30 -6.71 -1.70 32.05
CA GLY A 30 -8.05 -1.37 31.56
C GLY A 30 -8.39 0.10 31.74
N ASN A 31 -9.33 0.59 30.92
CA ASN A 31 -9.93 1.91 31.07
C ASN A 31 -11.45 1.78 31.14
N GLU A 32 -12.04 1.96 32.32
CA GLU A 32 -13.48 1.84 32.54
C GLU A 32 -14.32 2.79 31.68
N ASN A 33 -13.74 3.91 31.23
CA ASN A 33 -14.39 4.90 30.38
C ASN A 33 -14.17 4.66 28.89
N ILE A 34 -13.55 3.55 28.51
CA ILE A 34 -13.29 3.25 27.10
C ILE A 34 -14.61 2.98 26.36
N THR A 35 -14.74 3.60 25.20
CA THR A 35 -15.90 3.51 24.33
C THR A 35 -15.49 3.09 22.92
N TRP A 36 -16.47 2.94 22.02
CA TRP A 36 -16.22 2.57 20.63
C TRP A 36 -15.69 3.75 19.82
N GLU A 37 -14.83 3.48 18.84
CA GLU A 37 -14.52 4.45 17.79
C GLU A 37 -15.79 4.77 17.00
N THR A 38 -16.06 6.06 16.78
CA THR A 38 -17.27 6.50 16.06
C THR A 38 -16.92 6.97 14.65
N SER A 39 -17.60 6.43 13.64
CA SER A 39 -17.39 6.78 12.24
C SER A 39 -18.61 7.49 11.66
N HIS A 40 -18.45 8.76 11.32
CA HIS A 40 -19.46 9.58 10.65
C HIS A 40 -19.18 9.61 9.14
N SER A 41 -20.10 9.08 8.34
CA SER A 41 -19.97 9.01 6.88
C SER A 41 -20.99 9.91 6.20
N PHE A 42 -20.53 10.73 5.26
CA PHE A 42 -21.35 11.53 4.36
C PHE A 42 -21.00 11.18 2.93
N ASN A 43 -21.99 10.76 2.14
CA ASN A 43 -21.86 10.47 0.72
C ASN A 43 -22.94 11.24 -0.05
N THR A 44 -22.57 11.82 -1.19
CA THR A 44 -23.50 12.44 -2.12
C THR A 44 -23.02 12.17 -3.53
N GLY A 45 -23.94 11.93 -4.46
CA GLY A 45 -23.59 11.59 -5.84
C GLY A 45 -24.62 12.06 -6.83
N PHE A 46 -24.22 12.04 -8.09
CA PHE A 46 -25.08 12.32 -9.23
C PHE A 46 -24.90 11.24 -10.29
N ASP A 47 -26.01 10.62 -10.68
CA ASP A 47 -26.08 9.65 -11.75
C ASP A 47 -26.49 10.33 -13.06
N PHE A 48 -25.90 9.90 -14.16
CA PHE A 48 -26.26 10.41 -15.49
C PHE A 48 -26.33 9.31 -16.54
N THR A 49 -27.12 9.59 -17.56
CA THR A 49 -27.20 8.78 -18.77
C THR A 49 -27.48 9.69 -19.96
N PHE A 50 -26.67 9.57 -21.00
CA PHE A 50 -26.76 10.37 -22.21
C PHE A 50 -26.95 9.48 -23.44
N TRP A 51 -27.50 10.08 -24.51
CA TRP A 51 -27.66 9.47 -25.84
C TRP A 51 -28.36 8.10 -25.84
N GLY A 52 -29.39 7.95 -25.01
CA GLY A 52 -30.15 6.69 -24.92
C GLY A 52 -29.34 5.52 -24.36
N GLY A 53 -28.38 5.78 -23.45
CA GLY A 53 -27.60 4.73 -22.79
C GLY A 53 -26.18 4.56 -23.30
N LYS A 54 -25.77 5.28 -24.34
CA LYS A 54 -24.41 5.14 -24.90
C LYS A 54 -23.30 5.62 -23.98
N LEU A 55 -23.60 6.55 -23.08
CA LEU A 55 -22.72 6.94 -21.99
C LEU A 55 -23.56 7.02 -20.72
N SER A 56 -23.12 6.34 -19.67
CA SER A 56 -23.73 6.34 -18.35
C SER A 56 -22.63 6.36 -17.30
N GLY A 57 -22.97 6.82 -16.11
CA GLY A 57 -22.01 6.86 -15.01
C GLY A 57 -22.56 7.51 -13.76
N SER A 58 -21.73 7.51 -12.73
CA SER A 58 -21.95 8.20 -11.47
C SER A 58 -20.71 9.00 -11.10
N ALA A 59 -20.93 10.16 -10.49
CA ALA A 59 -19.88 10.92 -9.83
C ALA A 59 -20.28 11.10 -8.36
N GLU A 60 -19.43 10.63 -7.46
CA GLU A 60 -19.69 10.60 -6.03
C GLU A 60 -18.63 11.39 -5.26
N TYR A 61 -19.07 12.05 -4.19
CA TYR A 61 -18.20 12.61 -3.16
C TYR A 61 -18.48 11.88 -1.85
N PHE A 62 -17.41 11.43 -1.21
CA PHE A 62 -17.48 10.82 0.11
C PHE A 62 -16.60 11.55 1.12
N SER A 63 -17.05 11.56 2.37
CA SER A 63 -16.29 12.04 3.51
C SER A 63 -16.62 11.20 4.74
N ARG A 64 -15.62 10.47 5.22
CA ARG A 64 -15.69 9.65 6.43
C ARG A 64 -14.79 10.24 7.51
N LYS A 65 -15.40 10.71 8.60
CA LYS A 65 -14.70 11.21 9.79
C LYS A 65 -14.76 10.15 10.89
N THR A 66 -13.61 9.71 11.36
CA THR A 66 -13.50 8.86 12.55
C THR A 66 -13.14 9.73 13.75
N THR A 67 -13.90 9.62 14.83
CA THR A 67 -13.64 10.25 16.13
C THR A 67 -13.48 9.17 17.20
N ASP A 68 -12.94 9.57 18.35
CA ASP A 68 -12.82 8.70 19.53
C ASP A 68 -11.97 7.46 19.22
N MET A 69 -10.91 7.65 18.42
CA MET A 69 -10.06 6.56 17.96
C MET A 69 -9.40 5.86 19.15
N LEU A 70 -9.33 4.53 19.09
CA LEU A 70 -8.74 3.70 20.14
C LEU A 70 -7.22 3.80 20.07
N TYR A 71 -6.65 4.56 20.99
CA TYR A 71 -5.22 4.80 21.08
C TYR A 71 -4.63 4.17 22.34
N PHE A 72 -3.55 3.43 22.18
CA PHE A 72 -2.75 2.94 23.29
C PHE A 72 -1.72 3.98 23.68
N LYS A 73 -2.14 4.91 24.53
CA LYS A 73 -1.34 6.02 25.05
C LYS A 73 -0.14 5.49 25.84
N PRO A 74 1.10 5.80 25.44
CA PRO A 74 2.26 5.53 26.26
C PRO A 74 2.17 6.31 27.57
N VAL A 75 2.45 5.66 28.69
CA VAL A 75 2.51 6.32 30.01
C VAL A 75 3.89 6.15 30.63
N ALA A 76 4.20 6.98 31.63
CA ALA A 76 5.47 6.88 32.34
C ALA A 76 5.63 5.51 33.01
N ALA A 77 6.81 4.90 32.86
CA ALA A 77 7.10 3.57 33.41
C ALA A 77 6.92 3.48 34.93
N SER A 78 7.01 4.61 35.66
CA SER A 78 6.74 4.70 37.10
C SER A 78 5.31 4.30 37.48
N MET A 79 4.37 4.28 36.54
CA MET A 79 2.98 3.86 36.75
C MET A 79 2.84 2.32 36.86
N GLY A 80 3.90 1.55 36.60
CA GLY A 80 3.87 0.07 36.65
C GLY A 80 3.25 -0.59 35.41
N TYR A 81 2.88 0.21 34.40
CA TYR A 81 2.46 -0.22 33.07
C TYR A 81 2.98 0.79 32.04
N SER A 82 3.09 0.39 30.77
CA SER A 82 3.70 1.21 29.71
C SER A 82 2.69 1.81 28.71
N ARG A 83 1.45 1.31 28.69
CA ARG A 83 0.40 1.75 27.77
C ARG A 83 -0.97 1.76 28.46
N TYR A 84 -1.79 2.73 28.11
CA TYR A 84 -3.16 2.90 28.60
C TYR A 84 -4.11 3.08 27.41
N PRO A 85 -5.21 2.32 27.31
CA PRO A 85 -6.14 2.43 26.20
C PRO A 85 -7.08 3.63 26.43
N GLU A 86 -7.20 4.51 25.45
CA GLU A 86 -8.00 5.73 25.57
C GLU A 86 -8.60 6.11 24.21
N ASN A 87 -9.80 6.70 24.22
CA ASN A 87 -10.44 7.23 23.01
C ASN A 87 -9.88 8.62 22.73
N ILE A 88 -8.93 8.73 21.79
CA ILE A 88 -8.26 9.98 21.49
C ILE A 88 -8.04 10.17 20.01
N GLY A 89 -8.25 11.40 19.57
CA GLY A 89 -7.90 11.87 18.24
C GLY A 89 -9.01 11.63 17.23
N SER A 90 -8.80 12.22 16.06
CA SER A 90 -9.73 12.08 14.95
C SER A 90 -9.02 12.15 13.61
N MET A 91 -9.62 11.53 12.60
CA MET A 91 -9.13 11.57 11.22
C MET A 91 -10.29 11.69 10.24
N VAL A 92 -9.98 12.19 9.04
CA VAL A 92 -10.94 12.25 7.94
C VAL A 92 -10.33 11.66 6.67
N ASN A 93 -11.09 10.78 6.03
CA ASN A 93 -10.86 10.33 4.67
C ASN A 93 -11.94 10.93 3.79
N ARG A 94 -11.56 11.67 2.76
CA ARG A 94 -12.53 12.23 1.81
C ARG A 94 -12.01 12.12 0.40
N GLY A 95 -12.91 11.93 -0.54
CA GLY A 95 -12.55 11.68 -1.92
C GLY A 95 -13.71 11.87 -2.88
N VAL A 96 -13.37 11.70 -4.14
CA VAL A 96 -14.32 11.65 -5.24
C VAL A 96 -14.15 10.32 -5.97
N GLU A 97 -15.27 9.78 -6.43
CA GLU A 97 -15.34 8.57 -7.23
C GLU A 97 -16.07 8.88 -8.53
N LEU A 98 -15.59 8.29 -9.61
CA LEU A 98 -16.17 8.43 -10.93
C LEU A 98 -16.24 7.05 -11.55
N ASP A 99 -17.46 6.63 -11.88
CA ASP A 99 -17.73 5.43 -12.65
C ASP A 99 -18.31 5.83 -14.00
N LEU A 100 -17.70 5.32 -15.07
CA LEU A 100 -18.10 5.57 -16.45
C LEU A 100 -18.28 4.25 -17.17
N ARG A 101 -19.38 4.13 -17.89
CA ARG A 101 -19.65 3.04 -18.82
C ARG A 101 -20.14 3.60 -20.14
N SER A 102 -19.57 3.12 -21.23
CA SER A 102 -20.03 3.44 -22.58
C SER A 102 -20.30 2.18 -23.38
N ASN A 103 -21.48 2.12 -23.99
CA ASN A 103 -21.80 1.15 -25.02
C ASN A 103 -21.54 1.80 -26.39
N LEU A 104 -20.39 1.46 -26.99
CA LEU A 104 -19.92 2.03 -28.24
C LEU A 104 -20.71 1.50 -29.44
N ILE A 105 -21.05 0.21 -29.42
CA ILE A 105 -21.79 -0.47 -30.47
C ILE A 105 -22.82 -1.37 -29.82
N GLU A 106 -24.09 -1.18 -30.19
CA GLU A 106 -25.17 -2.06 -29.78
C GLU A 106 -25.99 -2.46 -31.01
N THR A 107 -25.79 -3.69 -31.46
CA THR A 107 -26.54 -4.29 -32.56
C THR A 107 -26.92 -5.72 -32.18
N LYS A 108 -27.78 -6.35 -32.99
CA LYS A 108 -28.19 -7.75 -32.78
C LYS A 108 -27.01 -8.74 -32.74
N ASN A 109 -25.92 -8.45 -33.44
CA ASN A 109 -24.81 -9.39 -33.63
C ASN A 109 -23.48 -8.92 -33.05
N LEU A 110 -23.38 -7.66 -32.63
CA LEU A 110 -22.17 -7.03 -32.13
C LEU A 110 -22.53 -6.09 -30.97
N THR A 111 -21.93 -6.34 -29.80
CA THR A 111 -21.89 -5.40 -28.69
C THR A 111 -20.45 -5.05 -28.33
N TRP A 112 -20.20 -3.79 -28.01
CA TRP A 112 -18.90 -3.32 -27.53
C TRP A 112 -19.07 -2.32 -26.39
N ASP A 113 -18.66 -2.73 -25.20
CA ASP A 113 -18.68 -1.91 -23.99
C ASP A 113 -17.26 -1.52 -23.57
N ILE A 114 -17.14 -0.33 -23.01
CA ILE A 114 -15.96 0.16 -22.29
C ILE A 114 -16.42 0.64 -20.91
N ASN A 115 -15.62 0.34 -19.89
CA ASN A 115 -15.80 0.85 -18.55
C ASN A 115 -14.50 1.48 -18.02
N LEU A 116 -14.67 2.46 -17.14
CA LEU A 116 -13.61 3.13 -16.41
C LEU A 116 -14.16 3.49 -15.03
N ASN A 117 -13.44 3.14 -13.98
CA ASN A 117 -13.66 3.66 -12.64
C ASN A 117 -12.41 4.36 -12.14
N LEU A 118 -12.61 5.33 -11.26
CA LEU A 118 -11.56 6.18 -10.72
C LEU A 118 -11.94 6.65 -9.31
N THR A 119 -11.02 6.50 -8.37
CA THR A 119 -11.12 7.07 -7.03
C THR A 119 -9.90 7.96 -6.74
N HIS A 120 -10.17 9.19 -6.30
CA HIS A 120 -9.18 10.10 -5.71
C HIS A 120 -9.57 10.37 -4.27
N PHE A 121 -8.70 10.08 -3.31
CA PHE A 121 -8.97 10.40 -1.92
C PHE A 121 -7.76 10.99 -1.20
N LYS A 122 -8.04 11.66 -0.09
CA LYS A 122 -7.03 12.20 0.84
C LYS A 122 -7.37 11.76 2.25
N ASN A 123 -6.34 11.36 2.97
CA ASN A 123 -6.37 11.17 4.41
C ASN A 123 -5.85 12.43 5.12
N LYS A 124 -6.44 12.78 6.25
CA LYS A 124 -5.96 13.86 7.12
C LYS A 124 -6.25 13.55 8.58
N ILE A 125 -5.20 13.62 9.40
CA ILE A 125 -5.33 13.63 10.86
C ILE A 125 -5.88 15.00 11.26
N LYS A 126 -6.93 14.98 12.05
CA LYS A 126 -7.62 16.17 12.52
C LYS A 126 -7.19 16.56 13.92
N GLU A 127 -6.93 15.57 14.77
CA GLU A 127 -6.57 15.76 16.17
C GLU A 127 -5.77 14.54 16.65
N LEU A 128 -4.73 14.80 17.43
CA LEU A 128 -3.97 13.82 18.20
C LEU A 128 -4.23 14.07 19.69
N ALA A 129 -3.62 13.24 20.54
CA ALA A 129 -3.69 13.49 21.98
C ALA A 129 -3.11 14.87 22.33
N PRO A 130 -3.77 15.66 23.20
CA PRO A 130 -3.30 17.01 23.55
C PRO A 130 -1.84 17.04 24.00
N GLU A 131 -1.37 16.00 24.69
CA GLU A 131 0.00 15.91 25.19
C GLU A 131 1.06 15.77 24.08
N LEU A 132 0.65 15.34 22.89
CA LEU A 132 1.50 15.21 21.71
C LEU A 132 1.74 16.56 21.02
N ASN A 133 1.03 17.63 21.42
CA ASN A 133 1.16 18.97 20.83
C ASN A 133 1.08 18.94 19.29
N GLY A 134 0.20 18.12 18.74
CA GLY A 134 -0.05 17.99 17.31
C GLY A 134 0.96 17.16 16.51
N GLU A 135 1.97 16.53 17.15
CA GLU A 135 2.95 15.67 16.47
C GLU A 135 3.28 14.39 17.27
N LEU A 136 3.28 13.25 16.58
CA LEU A 136 3.79 11.98 17.10
C LEU A 136 4.78 11.36 16.12
N ILE A 137 6.00 11.09 16.59
CA ILE A 137 7.00 10.33 15.87
C ILE A 137 6.97 8.89 16.39
N ASP A 138 6.66 7.94 15.51
CA ASP A 138 6.61 6.51 15.83
C ASP A 138 7.53 5.72 14.88
N GLY A 139 8.73 5.41 15.34
CA GLY A 139 9.77 4.80 14.51
C GLY A 139 10.04 5.64 13.26
N ASN A 140 9.78 5.06 12.09
CA ASN A 140 9.95 5.73 10.78
C ASN A 140 8.68 6.43 10.29
N ARG A 141 7.67 6.58 11.13
CA ARG A 141 6.41 7.26 10.80
C ARG A 141 6.35 8.57 11.56
N ILE A 142 5.63 9.51 10.98
CA ILE A 142 5.29 10.77 11.63
C ILE A 142 3.81 11.04 11.40
N TYR A 143 3.14 11.39 12.48
CA TYR A 143 1.74 11.75 12.52
C TYR A 143 1.67 13.21 12.92
N ARG A 144 1.04 14.03 12.10
CA ARG A 144 0.86 15.46 12.36
C ARG A 144 -0.57 15.86 12.13
N GLU A 145 -1.11 16.63 13.06
CA GLU A 145 -2.40 17.27 12.84
C GLU A 145 -2.34 18.13 11.58
N GLY A 146 -3.37 18.01 10.75
CA GLY A 146 -3.43 18.73 9.49
C GLY A 146 -2.86 17.96 8.29
N GLU A 147 -2.11 16.88 8.51
CA GLU A 147 -1.44 16.12 7.45
C GLU A 147 -1.94 14.67 7.32
N SER A 148 -1.44 13.94 6.32
CA SER A 148 -1.80 12.52 6.08
C SER A 148 -1.17 11.61 7.15
N MET A 149 -1.88 10.56 7.56
CA MET A 149 -1.34 9.49 8.41
C MET A 149 -0.36 8.56 7.66
N TYR A 150 -0.31 8.68 6.34
CA TYR A 150 0.56 7.92 5.45
C TYR A 150 1.79 8.78 5.11
N GLN A 151 2.57 9.04 6.13
CA GLN A 151 3.83 9.77 6.04
C GLN A 151 4.93 9.02 6.75
N LEU A 152 6.12 9.07 6.16
CA LEU A 152 7.32 8.51 6.74
C LEU A 152 8.23 9.65 7.20
N TYR A 153 9.08 9.34 8.17
CA TYR A 153 10.06 10.24 8.75
C TYR A 153 11.43 9.61 8.65
N LEU A 154 12.17 10.00 7.62
CA LEU A 154 13.36 9.29 7.15
C LEU A 154 14.52 10.26 6.92
N PRO A 155 15.77 9.82 7.12
CA PRO A 155 16.93 10.52 6.59
C PRO A 155 16.83 10.69 5.08
N LYS A 156 17.24 11.85 4.56
CA LYS A 156 17.21 12.17 3.13
C LYS A 156 18.55 11.83 2.49
N PHE A 157 18.59 10.79 1.66
CA PHE A 157 19.78 10.36 0.93
C PHE A 157 20.05 11.29 -0.25
N VAL A 158 21.26 11.83 -0.30
CA VAL A 158 21.68 12.80 -1.33
C VAL A 158 22.48 12.11 -2.44
N GLY A 159 23.20 11.05 -2.11
CA GLY A 159 24.02 10.33 -3.07
C GLY A 159 25.17 9.58 -2.40
N VAL A 160 26.16 9.26 -3.22
CA VAL A 160 27.39 8.59 -2.81
C VAL A 160 28.54 9.56 -3.03
N ASP A 161 29.44 9.67 -2.04
CA ASP A 161 30.67 10.45 -2.17
C ASP A 161 31.56 9.81 -3.26
N PRO A 162 31.95 10.52 -4.32
CA PRO A 162 32.76 9.96 -5.41
C PRO A 162 34.18 9.54 -4.99
N GLU A 163 34.73 10.13 -3.94
CA GLU A 163 36.10 9.86 -3.46
C GLU A 163 36.14 8.75 -2.42
N THR A 164 35.17 8.71 -1.51
CA THR A 164 35.15 7.68 -0.45
C THR A 164 34.19 6.53 -0.70
N GLY A 165 33.23 6.70 -1.62
CA GLY A 165 32.18 5.72 -1.89
C GLY A 165 31.11 5.63 -0.80
N GLU A 166 31.09 6.58 0.14
CA GLU A 166 30.19 6.56 1.30
C GLU A 166 28.85 7.20 0.99
N SER A 167 27.79 6.68 1.61
CA SER A 167 26.47 7.30 1.57
C SER A 167 26.51 8.71 2.19
N MET A 168 25.82 9.65 1.55
CA MET A 168 25.65 11.02 2.04
C MET A 168 24.17 11.31 2.29
N TRP A 169 23.88 12.00 3.37
CA TRP A 169 22.54 12.41 3.75
C TRP A 169 22.46 13.91 4.01
N ALA A 170 21.30 14.51 3.75
CA ALA A 170 21.05 15.92 4.03
C ALA A 170 20.83 16.16 5.52
N LEU A 171 21.28 17.31 6.00
CA LEU A 171 21.00 17.84 7.33
C LEU A 171 19.91 18.91 7.25
N LYS A 172 19.15 19.09 8.33
CA LYS A 172 18.14 20.16 8.39
C LYS A 172 18.79 21.53 8.50
N GLU A 173 19.82 21.59 9.31
CA GLU A 173 20.65 22.76 9.55
C GLU A 173 22.10 22.41 9.24
N PRO A 174 22.95 23.38 8.84
CA PRO A 174 24.37 23.14 8.64
C PRO A 174 25.03 22.60 9.91
N ASN A 175 25.99 21.67 9.76
CA ASN A 175 26.79 21.19 10.88
C ASN A 175 27.78 22.27 11.36
N ALA A 176 28.59 21.96 12.38
CA ALA A 176 29.59 22.89 12.93
C ALA A 176 30.61 23.40 11.89
N ASN A 177 30.80 22.67 10.78
CA ASN A 177 31.69 23.04 9.68
C ASN A 177 30.97 23.82 8.56
N GLY A 178 29.67 24.10 8.70
CA GLY A 178 28.84 24.76 7.68
C GLY A 178 28.38 23.83 6.55
N GLU A 179 28.56 22.52 6.67
CA GLU A 179 28.14 21.55 5.65
C GLU A 179 26.66 21.19 5.81
N THR A 180 25.94 21.10 4.70
CA THR A 180 24.51 20.71 4.69
C THR A 180 24.30 19.21 4.50
N THR A 181 25.38 18.44 4.46
CA THR A 181 25.37 16.99 4.25
C THR A 181 26.32 16.28 5.20
N THR A 182 25.98 15.08 5.61
CA THR A 182 26.82 14.23 6.46
C THR A 182 27.00 12.84 5.87
N LYS A 183 28.14 12.21 6.20
CA LYS A 183 28.41 10.78 5.99
C LYS A 183 28.11 9.94 7.22
N SER A 184 27.75 10.57 8.35
CA SER A 184 27.40 9.89 9.59
C SER A 184 25.91 9.56 9.58
N PHE A 185 25.58 8.27 9.56
CA PHE A 185 24.17 7.86 9.63
C PHE A 185 23.53 8.25 10.97
N THR A 186 24.27 8.25 12.08
CA THR A 186 23.74 8.66 13.39
C THR A 186 23.29 10.12 13.39
N GLU A 187 24.05 11.00 12.75
CA GLU A 187 23.70 12.40 12.57
C GLU A 187 22.50 12.55 11.62
N ALA A 188 22.47 11.78 10.53
CA ALA A 188 21.36 11.74 9.59
C ALA A 188 20.04 11.21 10.23
N ALA A 189 20.13 10.21 11.11
CA ALA A 189 19.01 9.64 11.86
C ALA A 189 18.40 10.63 12.87
N SER A 190 19.18 11.62 13.31
CA SER A 190 18.71 12.74 14.11
C SER A 190 18.11 13.86 13.24
N ASN A 191 18.46 13.93 11.95
CA ASN A 191 18.02 14.92 10.97
C ASN A 191 17.03 14.35 9.94
N ARG A 192 15.96 13.72 10.41
CA ARG A 192 14.95 13.08 9.54
C ARG A 192 13.99 14.09 8.94
N PHE A 193 13.53 13.82 7.72
CA PHE A 193 12.56 14.64 6.99
C PHE A 193 11.24 13.91 6.86
N ALA A 194 10.13 14.65 6.99
CA ALA A 194 8.82 14.13 6.66
C ALA A 194 8.72 13.98 5.14
N THR A 195 8.34 12.80 4.67
CA THR A 195 8.29 12.51 3.24
C THR A 195 7.16 13.23 2.54
N GLY A 196 6.17 13.74 3.28
CA GLY A 196 4.86 14.09 2.75
C GLY A 196 4.02 12.83 2.49
N ASP A 197 2.77 13.06 2.11
CA ASP A 197 1.78 12.00 1.82
C ASP A 197 2.27 11.06 0.72
N ILE A 198 2.39 9.78 1.05
CA ILE A 198 2.85 8.73 0.13
C ILE A 198 1.71 7.98 -0.55
N LEU A 199 0.45 8.25 -0.17
CA LEU A 199 -0.71 7.63 -0.80
C LEU A 199 -0.74 7.87 -2.31
N PRO A 200 -1.31 6.91 -3.07
CA PRO A 200 -1.57 7.13 -4.47
C PRO A 200 -2.50 8.31 -4.68
N LYS A 201 -2.27 9.06 -5.75
CA LYS A 201 -3.13 10.18 -6.09
C LYS A 201 -4.40 9.69 -6.74
N VAL A 202 -4.37 8.60 -7.49
CA VAL A 202 -5.58 8.05 -8.08
C VAL A 202 -5.41 6.54 -8.26
N TYR A 203 -6.49 5.80 -8.06
CA TYR A 203 -6.55 4.39 -8.39
C TYR A 203 -7.91 4.06 -9.01
N GLY A 204 -7.99 2.94 -9.69
CA GLY A 204 -9.21 2.48 -10.29
C GLY A 204 -8.96 1.32 -11.24
N GLY A 205 -9.87 1.16 -12.19
CA GLY A 205 -9.79 0.15 -13.22
C GLY A 205 -10.46 0.58 -14.49
N PHE A 206 -10.14 -0.10 -15.57
CA PHE A 206 -10.81 0.08 -16.84
C PHE A 206 -10.84 -1.24 -17.57
N GLY A 207 -11.78 -1.37 -18.49
CA GLY A 207 -11.92 -2.60 -19.24
C GLY A 207 -12.76 -2.42 -20.47
N THR A 208 -12.76 -3.46 -21.28
CA THR A 208 -13.58 -3.52 -22.47
C THR A 208 -14.11 -4.93 -22.66
N SER A 209 -15.32 -5.03 -23.17
CA SER A 209 -15.93 -6.30 -23.55
C SER A 209 -16.56 -6.19 -24.93
N VAL A 210 -16.27 -7.16 -25.79
CA VAL A 210 -16.80 -7.26 -27.14
C VAL A 210 -17.50 -8.61 -27.27
N THR A 211 -18.73 -8.61 -27.75
CA THR A 211 -19.43 -9.83 -28.16
C THR A 211 -19.78 -9.73 -29.63
N ALA A 212 -19.37 -10.70 -30.44
CA ALA A 212 -19.59 -10.70 -31.89
C ALA A 212 -19.91 -12.12 -32.39
N TYR A 213 -21.07 -12.33 -33.01
CA TYR A 213 -21.43 -13.61 -33.67
C TYR A 213 -21.21 -14.87 -32.81
N GLY A 214 -21.47 -14.78 -31.51
CA GLY A 214 -21.28 -15.86 -30.54
C GLY A 214 -19.89 -15.92 -29.90
N PHE A 215 -18.92 -15.14 -30.38
CA PHE A 215 -17.66 -14.91 -29.68
C PHE A 215 -17.83 -13.84 -28.62
N ASP A 216 -17.23 -14.06 -27.46
CA ASP A 216 -17.12 -13.08 -26.39
C ASP A 216 -15.65 -12.88 -26.01
N PHE A 217 -15.27 -11.64 -25.79
CA PHE A 217 -13.93 -11.25 -25.36
C PHE A 217 -14.04 -10.13 -24.34
N SER A 218 -13.34 -10.25 -23.22
CA SER A 218 -13.24 -9.16 -22.26
C SER A 218 -11.85 -9.06 -21.66
N VAL A 219 -11.43 -7.81 -21.43
CA VAL A 219 -10.17 -7.51 -20.75
C VAL A 219 -10.43 -6.47 -19.67
N SER A 220 -9.85 -6.69 -18.49
CA SER A 220 -9.90 -5.76 -17.37
C SER A 220 -8.51 -5.43 -16.84
N PHE A 221 -8.35 -4.17 -16.50
CA PHE A 221 -7.15 -3.60 -15.92
C PHE A 221 -7.48 -2.92 -14.59
N ALA A 222 -6.56 -3.00 -13.63
CA ALA A 222 -6.52 -2.13 -12.47
C ALA A 222 -5.25 -1.27 -12.52
N TYR A 223 -5.36 -0.02 -12.10
CA TYR A 223 -4.24 0.91 -12.10
C TYR A 223 -4.18 1.68 -10.78
N GLN A 224 -2.98 2.16 -10.49
CA GLN A 224 -2.72 3.12 -9.42
C GLN A 224 -1.64 4.08 -9.91
N LEU A 225 -1.88 5.38 -9.73
CA LEU A 225 -1.01 6.44 -10.21
C LEU A 225 -0.76 7.49 -9.12
N GLY A 226 0.48 7.96 -9.09
CA GLY A 226 1.00 8.78 -8.00
C GLY A 226 1.26 7.94 -6.75
N GLY A 227 1.99 8.54 -5.82
CA GLY A 227 2.36 7.90 -4.55
C GLY A 227 3.76 7.31 -4.57
N ARG A 228 4.19 6.89 -3.38
CA ARG A 228 5.48 6.26 -3.13
C ARG A 228 5.28 5.11 -2.17
N ILE A 229 6.14 4.11 -2.27
CA ILE A 229 6.14 2.97 -1.37
C ILE A 229 7.58 2.62 -0.99
N TRP A 230 7.77 2.18 0.25
CA TRP A 230 9.04 1.65 0.69
C TRP A 230 9.25 0.24 0.15
N ASP A 231 10.20 0.07 -0.76
CA ASP A 231 10.59 -1.24 -1.29
C ASP A 231 11.55 -1.95 -0.33
N TYR A 232 10.98 -2.64 0.66
CA TYR A 232 11.75 -3.33 1.69
C TYR A 232 12.52 -4.52 1.12
N THR A 233 11.92 -5.27 0.19
CA THR A 233 12.59 -6.40 -0.47
C THR A 233 13.83 -5.95 -1.22
N TYR A 234 13.74 -4.85 -1.98
CA TYR A 234 14.91 -4.31 -2.66
C TYR A 234 15.97 -3.80 -1.69
N GLN A 235 15.56 -3.08 -0.64
CA GLN A 235 16.47 -2.63 0.41
C GLN A 235 17.29 -3.81 0.98
N ASP A 236 16.63 -4.91 1.33
CA ASP A 236 17.26 -6.08 1.94
C ASP A 236 18.27 -6.73 0.99
N LEU A 237 17.87 -6.92 -0.28
CA LEU A 237 18.73 -7.47 -1.34
C LEU A 237 19.93 -6.57 -1.69
N MET A 238 19.84 -5.26 -1.43
CA MET A 238 20.93 -4.31 -1.62
C MET A 238 21.86 -4.23 -0.39
N GLY A 239 21.36 -4.63 0.78
CA GLY A 239 22.09 -4.69 2.05
C GLY A 239 23.01 -5.91 2.15
N GLY A 240 22.46 -7.10 1.96
CA GLY A 240 23.16 -8.38 2.16
C GLY A 240 23.70 -8.52 3.57
N THR A 241 22.86 -9.01 4.47
CA THR A 241 23.14 -9.00 5.91
C THR A 241 24.23 -10.00 6.31
N SER A 242 24.41 -11.07 5.52
CA SER A 242 25.33 -12.17 5.83
C SER A 242 26.17 -12.63 4.63
N GLN A 243 27.32 -13.23 4.91
CA GLN A 243 28.17 -13.85 3.88
C GLN A 243 27.44 -15.07 3.28
N GLY A 244 27.39 -15.17 1.95
CA GLY A 244 26.71 -16.26 1.25
C GLY A 244 25.26 -15.97 0.84
N GLU A 245 24.70 -14.81 1.20
CA GLU A 245 23.39 -14.39 0.70
C GLU A 245 23.46 -13.84 -0.73
N ALA A 246 22.40 -14.11 -1.50
CA ALA A 246 22.23 -13.51 -2.81
C ALA A 246 21.95 -12.00 -2.67
N LEU A 247 22.55 -11.21 -3.55
CA LEU A 247 22.34 -9.77 -3.63
C LEU A 247 21.54 -9.41 -4.88
N HIS A 248 20.95 -8.22 -4.87
CA HIS A 248 20.40 -7.63 -6.08
C HIS A 248 21.50 -7.37 -7.13
N VAL A 249 21.20 -7.58 -8.41
CA VAL A 249 22.12 -7.37 -9.54
C VAL A 249 22.73 -5.96 -9.59
N ASP A 250 21.99 -4.95 -9.13
CA ASP A 250 22.46 -3.56 -9.05
C ASP A 250 23.70 -3.39 -8.15
N MET A 251 24.02 -4.35 -7.27
CA MET A 251 25.29 -4.37 -6.51
C MET A 251 26.54 -4.51 -7.38
N LEU A 252 26.39 -4.95 -8.63
CA LEU A 252 27.48 -4.92 -9.61
C LEU A 252 27.89 -3.48 -9.95
N ASN A 253 26.97 -2.52 -9.84
CA ASN A 253 27.23 -1.10 -10.10
C ASN A 253 27.64 -0.33 -8.84
N ARG A 254 28.03 -1.00 -7.76
CA ARG A 254 28.53 -0.34 -6.54
C ARG A 254 29.78 0.49 -6.81
N TRP A 255 30.04 1.43 -5.92
CA TRP A 255 31.23 2.26 -5.98
C TRP A 255 32.48 1.39 -5.86
N THR A 256 33.41 1.62 -6.78
CA THR A 256 34.80 1.12 -6.73
C THR A 256 35.72 2.25 -7.19
N PRO A 257 37.04 2.18 -6.94
CA PRO A 257 37.99 3.16 -7.47
C PRO A 257 37.88 3.34 -9.00
N GLU A 258 37.47 2.29 -9.73
CA GLU A 258 37.25 2.26 -11.17
C GLU A 258 35.83 2.67 -11.58
N ASN A 259 34.87 2.65 -10.65
CA ASN A 259 33.46 3.01 -10.85
C ASN A 259 33.00 4.07 -9.83
N LYS A 260 33.49 5.31 -9.98
CA LYS A 260 33.19 6.41 -9.06
C LYS A 260 31.81 7.07 -9.28
N ASN A 261 31.24 6.95 -10.49
CA ASN A 261 29.98 7.61 -10.84
C ASN A 261 28.78 6.66 -10.67
N THR A 262 28.36 6.46 -9.43
CA THR A 262 27.25 5.56 -9.10
C THR A 262 26.46 6.07 -7.89
N ASN A 263 25.19 5.68 -7.83
CA ASN A 263 24.31 5.90 -6.67
C ASN A 263 24.31 4.70 -5.70
N VAL A 264 25.14 3.68 -5.96
CA VAL A 264 25.30 2.50 -5.11
C VAL A 264 26.58 2.64 -4.28
N PRO A 265 26.48 2.80 -2.95
CA PRO A 265 27.63 3.00 -2.07
C PRO A 265 28.61 1.82 -2.13
N ARG A 266 29.84 2.08 -1.71
CA ARG A 266 30.84 1.03 -1.51
C ARG A 266 30.31 0.00 -0.52
N ARG A 267 30.64 -1.27 -0.75
CA ARG A 267 30.35 -2.32 0.23
C ARG A 267 31.50 -2.40 1.24
N ASN A 268 31.18 -2.26 2.51
CA ASN A 268 32.14 -2.46 3.59
C ASN A 268 31.74 -3.72 4.37
N VAL A 269 32.68 -4.64 4.56
CA VAL A 269 32.44 -5.88 5.32
C VAL A 269 32.35 -5.59 6.83
N GLN A 270 33.01 -4.54 7.31
CA GLN A 270 32.97 -4.11 8.70
C GLN A 270 31.77 -3.19 9.03
N ASP A 271 31.14 -2.62 8.00
CA ASP A 271 29.88 -1.87 8.09
C ASP A 271 28.88 -2.46 7.09
N SER A 272 28.38 -3.65 7.42
CA SER A 272 27.37 -4.37 6.62
C SER A 272 26.03 -3.61 6.55
N SER A 273 25.82 -2.61 7.42
CA SER A 273 24.61 -1.79 7.46
C SER A 273 24.70 -0.53 6.58
N GLY A 274 25.91 -0.15 6.17
CA GLY A 274 26.24 0.98 5.29
C GLY A 274 25.36 1.13 4.05
N THR A 275 25.02 0.00 3.43
CA THR A 275 24.22 -0.10 2.21
C THR A 275 22.73 -0.30 2.46
N ASN A 276 22.31 -0.58 3.71
CA ASN A 276 20.94 -0.93 4.11
C ASN A 276 20.30 0.12 5.05
N TYR A 277 20.92 1.28 5.22
CA TYR A 277 20.40 2.30 6.13
C TYR A 277 19.02 2.80 5.71
N LYS A 278 18.07 2.76 6.66
CA LYS A 278 16.69 3.21 6.49
C LYS A 278 16.67 4.70 6.10
N SER A 279 16.33 5.00 4.86
CA SER A 279 16.31 6.35 4.28
C SER A 279 15.28 6.43 3.15
N ASP A 280 15.00 7.64 2.68
CA ASP A 280 14.11 7.88 1.54
C ASP A 280 14.59 7.28 0.22
N ARG A 281 15.85 6.86 0.11
CA ARG A 281 16.40 6.11 -1.03
C ARG A 281 15.58 4.87 -1.39
N TRP A 282 14.97 4.24 -0.39
CA TRP A 282 14.17 3.02 -0.58
C TRP A 282 12.72 3.32 -0.99
N LEU A 283 12.36 4.60 -1.07
CA LEU A 283 11.07 5.00 -1.62
C LEU A 283 11.13 4.99 -3.14
N THR A 284 10.25 4.20 -3.73
CA THR A 284 10.04 4.15 -5.17
C THR A 284 8.59 4.47 -5.51
N SER A 285 8.30 4.66 -6.79
CA SER A 285 6.94 4.90 -7.26
C SER A 285 6.04 3.71 -6.95
N SER A 286 4.87 3.98 -6.36
CA SER A 286 3.82 2.98 -6.14
C SER A 286 2.91 2.79 -7.35
N ASN A 287 3.28 3.36 -8.51
CA ASN A 287 2.49 3.23 -9.72
C ASN A 287 2.44 1.78 -10.17
N TYR A 288 1.26 1.32 -10.57
CA TYR A 288 1.12 0.04 -11.22
C TYR A 288 0.04 0.04 -12.29
N LEU A 289 0.19 -0.87 -13.25
CA LEU A 289 -0.86 -1.33 -14.16
C LEU A 289 -0.92 -2.85 -14.07
N SER A 290 -2.06 -3.37 -13.64
CA SER A 290 -2.33 -4.79 -13.51
C SER A 290 -3.35 -5.21 -14.55
N LEU A 291 -2.99 -6.17 -15.41
CA LEU A 291 -3.91 -6.86 -16.28
C LEU A 291 -4.56 -7.98 -15.47
N GLN A 292 -5.77 -7.71 -14.97
CA GLN A 292 -6.44 -8.54 -13.96
C GLN A 292 -7.04 -9.79 -14.59
N ASN A 293 -7.83 -9.62 -15.65
CA ASN A 293 -8.53 -10.72 -16.28
C ASN A 293 -8.57 -10.54 -17.80
N ILE A 294 -8.31 -11.63 -18.52
CA ILE A 294 -8.66 -11.80 -19.93
C ILE A 294 -9.63 -12.97 -20.00
N THR A 295 -10.79 -12.76 -20.61
CA THR A 295 -11.74 -13.83 -20.91
C THR A 295 -11.98 -13.88 -22.41
N PHE A 296 -11.96 -15.08 -22.96
CA PHE A 296 -12.37 -15.36 -24.33
C PHE A 296 -13.30 -16.55 -24.35
N GLY A 297 -14.41 -16.45 -25.07
CA GLY A 297 -15.38 -17.51 -25.18
C GLY A 297 -16.01 -17.59 -26.56
N TYR A 298 -16.54 -18.77 -26.86
CA TYR A 298 -17.38 -18.99 -28.02
C TYR A 298 -18.60 -19.82 -27.63
N THR A 299 -19.77 -19.23 -27.84
CA THR A 299 -21.06 -19.87 -27.64
C THR A 299 -21.52 -20.48 -28.96
N LEU A 300 -21.74 -21.79 -28.98
CA LEU A 300 -22.15 -22.51 -30.18
C LEU A 300 -23.52 -22.02 -30.66
N PRO A 301 -23.73 -21.92 -31.99
CA PRO A 301 -25.04 -21.56 -32.54
C PRO A 301 -26.13 -22.55 -32.13
N LYS A 302 -27.33 -22.04 -31.84
CA LYS A 302 -28.50 -22.86 -31.47
C LYS A 302 -28.85 -23.93 -32.52
N THR A 303 -28.46 -23.73 -33.77
CA THR A 303 -28.66 -24.72 -34.86
C THR A 303 -27.85 -26.00 -34.64
N LEU A 304 -26.71 -25.93 -33.96
CA LEU A 304 -25.90 -27.10 -33.61
C LEU A 304 -26.35 -27.72 -32.29
N THR A 305 -26.58 -26.89 -31.26
CA THR A 305 -26.91 -27.38 -29.91
C THR A 305 -28.28 -28.04 -29.82
N ARG A 306 -29.26 -27.58 -30.61
CA ARG A 306 -30.60 -28.21 -30.68
C ARG A 306 -30.58 -29.65 -31.21
N LYS A 307 -29.61 -30.02 -32.06
CA LYS A 307 -29.50 -31.40 -32.58
C LYS A 307 -29.15 -32.42 -31.50
N ILE A 308 -28.48 -31.95 -30.44
CA ILE A 308 -28.01 -32.76 -29.32
C ILE A 308 -28.82 -32.49 -28.04
N GLN A 309 -29.98 -31.83 -28.15
CA GLN A 309 -30.90 -31.53 -27.04
C GLN A 309 -30.24 -30.77 -25.88
N ILE A 310 -29.34 -29.83 -26.19
CA ILE A 310 -28.69 -28.95 -25.22
C ILE A 310 -29.05 -27.50 -25.52
N ASP A 311 -29.45 -26.73 -24.51
CA ASP A 311 -29.91 -25.35 -24.64
C ASP A 311 -28.78 -24.37 -24.98
N GLY A 312 -27.58 -24.60 -24.47
CA GLY A 312 -26.39 -23.84 -24.83
C GLY A 312 -25.09 -24.54 -24.47
N ILE A 313 -24.08 -24.41 -25.36
CA ILE A 313 -22.71 -24.85 -25.12
C ILE A 313 -21.79 -23.65 -25.31
N ARG A 314 -20.98 -23.34 -24.29
CA ARG A 314 -19.93 -22.32 -24.38
C ARG A 314 -18.57 -22.92 -24.05
N LEU A 315 -17.63 -22.76 -24.97
CA LEU A 315 -16.21 -23.01 -24.77
C LEU A 315 -15.57 -21.72 -24.31
N TYR A 316 -14.78 -21.74 -23.25
CA TYR A 316 -14.15 -20.52 -22.75
C TYR A 316 -12.74 -20.75 -22.20
N MET A 317 -11.98 -19.67 -22.18
CA MET A 317 -10.67 -19.55 -21.57
C MET A 317 -10.65 -18.27 -20.73
N VAL A 318 -10.13 -18.37 -19.51
CA VAL A 318 -9.93 -17.26 -18.59
C VAL A 318 -8.47 -17.22 -18.16
N ALA A 319 -7.88 -16.05 -18.18
CA ALA A 319 -6.56 -15.79 -17.63
C ALA A 319 -6.66 -14.71 -16.55
N ASP A 320 -6.33 -15.08 -15.31
CA ASP A 320 -6.34 -14.21 -14.13
C ASP A 320 -4.92 -13.83 -13.72
N ASN A 321 -4.76 -12.61 -13.18
CA ASN A 321 -3.48 -12.03 -12.75
C ASN A 321 -2.41 -12.11 -13.85
N VAL A 322 -2.79 -11.77 -15.08
CA VAL A 322 -1.97 -12.00 -16.28
C VAL A 322 -0.68 -11.21 -16.23
N ALA A 323 -0.72 -9.93 -15.86
CA ALA A 323 0.49 -9.11 -15.79
C ALA A 323 0.40 -8.05 -14.72
N LEU A 324 1.55 -7.68 -14.17
CA LEU A 324 1.73 -6.57 -13.26
C LEU A 324 2.94 -5.76 -13.72
N LEU A 325 2.70 -4.51 -14.08
CA LEU A 325 3.72 -3.53 -14.45
C LEU A 325 3.88 -2.57 -13.29
N THR A 326 5.08 -2.46 -12.75
CA THR A 326 5.41 -1.65 -11.57
C THR A 326 6.75 -0.94 -11.77
N ALA A 327 7.06 0.03 -10.91
CA ALA A 327 8.30 0.80 -11.00
C ALA A 327 9.57 -0.07 -10.89
N ARG A 328 9.49 -1.20 -10.17
CA ARG A 328 10.57 -2.17 -10.06
C ARG A 328 10.07 -3.57 -10.38
N LYS A 329 10.79 -4.27 -11.25
CA LYS A 329 10.48 -5.67 -11.59
C LYS A 329 10.50 -6.54 -10.32
N GLY A 330 9.40 -7.23 -10.08
CA GLY A 330 9.23 -8.11 -8.90
C GLY A 330 8.63 -7.42 -7.67
N MET A 331 8.47 -6.09 -7.67
CA MET A 331 7.77 -5.38 -6.61
C MET A 331 6.25 -5.40 -6.85
N ASP A 332 5.48 -5.75 -5.83
CA ASP A 332 4.02 -5.72 -5.81
C ASP A 332 3.51 -4.64 -4.82
N PRO A 333 3.18 -3.42 -5.29
CA PRO A 333 2.74 -2.32 -4.43
C PRO A 333 1.26 -2.43 -3.99
N ARG A 334 0.57 -3.52 -4.33
CA ARG A 334 -0.86 -3.70 -4.03
C ARG A 334 -1.12 -4.21 -2.60
N GLN A 335 -0.09 -4.71 -1.91
CA GLN A 335 -0.24 -5.35 -0.60
C GLN A 335 -0.40 -4.37 0.56
N SER A 336 0.21 -3.18 0.46
CA SER A 336 0.28 -2.22 1.56
C SER A 336 0.63 -0.83 1.02
N TYR A 337 0.18 0.21 1.71
CA TYR A 337 0.48 1.60 1.35
C TYR A 337 1.85 2.09 1.86
N LEU A 338 2.44 1.42 2.86
CA LEU A 338 3.67 1.90 3.50
C LEU A 338 4.90 1.18 2.99
N ASN A 339 4.83 -0.14 2.83
CA ASN A 339 5.96 -0.96 2.43
C ASN A 339 5.53 -2.13 1.52
N ALA A 340 6.40 -2.50 0.59
CA ALA A 340 6.28 -3.72 -0.20
C ALA A 340 7.26 -4.76 0.36
N GLN A 341 6.75 -5.91 0.81
CA GLN A 341 7.57 -7.02 1.32
C GLN A 341 7.50 -8.29 0.43
N ASN A 342 6.68 -8.28 -0.63
CA ASN A 342 6.57 -9.33 -1.66
C ASN A 342 6.48 -10.77 -1.12
N VAL A 343 5.83 -10.96 0.03
CA VAL A 343 5.74 -12.29 0.68
C VAL A 343 4.79 -13.22 -0.08
N TYR A 344 3.68 -12.67 -0.61
CA TYR A 344 2.70 -13.45 -1.37
C TYR A 344 2.05 -12.64 -2.48
N SER A 345 2.44 -12.90 -3.72
CA SER A 345 1.77 -12.30 -4.89
C SER A 345 0.74 -13.25 -5.47
N PRO A 346 -0.41 -12.73 -5.96
CA PRO A 346 -1.39 -13.51 -6.70
C PRO A 346 -0.71 -14.27 -7.85
N ILE A 347 -0.99 -15.57 -7.96
CA ILE A 347 -0.47 -16.40 -9.06
C ILE A 347 -1.22 -16.08 -10.35
N ARG A 348 -0.51 -16.13 -11.47
CA ARG A 348 -1.13 -16.13 -12.79
C ARG A 348 -1.82 -17.47 -13.01
N THR A 349 -3.11 -17.45 -13.26
CA THR A 349 -3.89 -18.65 -13.53
C THR A 349 -4.45 -18.57 -14.93
N ILE A 350 -4.29 -19.63 -15.72
CA ILE A 350 -4.94 -19.79 -17.01
C ILE A 350 -5.80 -21.04 -16.91
N SER A 351 -7.10 -20.87 -17.09
CA SER A 351 -8.08 -21.94 -17.05
C SER A 351 -8.94 -21.92 -18.31
N GLY A 352 -9.53 -23.07 -18.62
CA GLY A 352 -10.49 -23.18 -19.70
C GLY A 352 -11.54 -24.20 -19.33
N GLY A 353 -12.72 -24.08 -19.93
CA GLY A 353 -13.84 -24.92 -19.58
C GLY A 353 -14.92 -24.96 -20.64
N ILE A 354 -15.86 -25.87 -20.40
CA ILE A 354 -17.09 -26.02 -21.16
C ILE A 354 -18.24 -25.72 -20.19
N SER A 355 -19.12 -24.80 -20.57
CA SER A 355 -20.37 -24.53 -19.87
C SER A 355 -21.52 -25.12 -20.67
N LEU A 356 -22.35 -25.92 -20.02
CA LEU A 356 -23.53 -26.56 -20.57
C LEU A 356 -24.76 -26.00 -19.86
N ASN A 357 -25.73 -25.52 -20.63
CA ASN A 357 -27.05 -25.16 -20.15
C ASN A 357 -28.07 -26.15 -20.76
N PHE A 358 -28.94 -26.71 -19.93
CA PHE A 358 -29.97 -27.69 -20.29
C PHE A 358 -31.35 -27.08 -20.33
#